data_AF-A0A836UB81-F1
#
_entry.id   AF-A0A836UB81-F1
#
_cell.length_a   1.000
_cell.length_b   1.000
_cell.length_c   1.000
_cell.angle_alpha   90.00
_cell.angle_beta   90.00
_cell.angle_gamma   90.00
#
_symmetry.space_group_name_H-M   'P 1'
#
loop_
_entity.id
_entity.type
_entity.pdbx_description
1 polymer ?
#
loop_
_entity_poly.entity_id
_entity_poly.type
_entity_poly.pdbx_seq_one_letter_code
_entity_poly.pdbx_strand_id
1 'polypeptide(L)'
;MEETPSYTGHLLPPEPSTTDLRLACTDYSAICRANIAAVADRFEQREDYPFIDTKLDLKTGRDFRADDPIRGRDAIYGWIQGRGLEALAGHATWLTQYDDLESQALAARLRAIAEPVLVSLRRMRAKNDGHLYFFMRPDGTPFALDDDGQPQNIPLDDNDASNFSDLFCAKGMIAGARLLADEAAEREAIDYAQRVSADLWARRFVSDQQPLDPTNPIAHVPGRFDHGPYMISLGTCALNAAIGDTQAIEEGLRLIDYELAYYANRNGRISDFSDGDFWESIDDKGAPYRDGEGRVLCDPGHSLEFVGLALKFTRAMRASGAGRPSQLRILEQHLTHMPAILRQNFANGFLPGPGGICKAFDLVTRQHLNTDMPWWSLPETIRAAALCWRESADAETQQACLQIWTACHNAFFTHFIRPEVHLMSIQTRCEDGSVSDSIPATADADPGYHTGLSLLDVIAAVNESVG
;
A
#
# COMPACT_ATOMS: atom_id res chain seq x y z
N MET A 1 18.86 21.34 18.48
CA MET A 1 19.46 20.22 17.74
C MET A 1 18.91 18.96 18.37
N GLU A 2 17.76 18.50 17.88
CA GLU A 2 17.39 17.10 18.10
C GLU A 2 18.39 16.25 17.31
N GLU A 3 18.95 15.22 17.94
CA GLU A 3 19.82 14.27 17.25
C GLU A 3 19.01 13.55 16.17
N THR A 4 19.61 13.32 14.99
CA THR A 4 19.01 12.51 13.93
C THR A 4 18.59 11.16 14.53
N PRO A 5 17.32 10.74 14.39
CA PRO A 5 16.84 9.52 15.03
C PRO A 5 17.65 8.31 14.55
N SER A 6 18.24 7.58 15.49
CA SER A 6 19.00 6.36 15.23
C SER A 6 18.11 5.14 15.45
N TYR A 7 18.21 4.17 14.55
CA TYR A 7 17.54 2.87 14.71
C TYR A 7 18.16 2.09 15.88
N THR A 8 17.33 1.64 16.80
CA THR A 8 17.70 0.87 18.00
C THR A 8 17.18 -0.56 17.97
N GLY A 9 16.14 -0.84 17.17
CA GLY A 9 15.47 -2.14 17.14
C GLY A 9 14.67 -2.40 18.41
N HIS A 10 14.08 -1.37 19.00
CA HIS A 10 13.33 -1.46 20.24
C HIS A 10 12.05 -2.27 20.04
N LEU A 11 11.97 -3.43 20.69
CA LEU A 11 10.77 -4.27 20.69
C LEU A 11 9.76 -3.79 21.75
N LEU A 12 8.48 -3.84 21.38
CA LEU A 12 7.39 -3.48 22.28
C LEU A 12 7.09 -4.61 23.29
N PRO A 13 6.88 -4.29 24.58
CA PRO A 13 6.42 -5.27 25.56
C PRO A 13 4.94 -5.65 25.30
N PRO A 14 4.42 -6.73 25.93
CA PRO A 14 3.04 -7.19 25.74
C PRO A 14 1.97 -6.13 26.07
N GLU A 15 2.28 -5.24 27.02
CA GLU A 15 1.45 -4.11 27.41
C GLU A 15 2.26 -2.82 27.23
N PRO A 16 2.36 -2.27 26.01
CA PRO A 16 3.19 -1.12 25.72
C PRO A 16 2.61 0.16 26.36
N SER A 17 3.48 0.90 27.03
CA SER A 17 3.17 2.26 27.49
C SER A 17 3.29 3.27 26.35
N THR A 18 2.75 4.48 26.54
CA THR A 18 2.96 5.58 25.58
C THR A 18 4.44 5.91 25.37
N THR A 19 5.31 5.66 26.36
CA THR A 19 6.76 5.82 26.20
C THR A 19 7.33 4.79 25.23
N ASP A 20 6.91 3.52 25.34
CA ASP A 20 7.35 2.46 24.44
C ASP A 20 6.88 2.74 23.00
N LEU A 21 5.65 3.23 22.83
CA LEU A 21 5.13 3.62 21.51
C LEU A 21 5.93 4.78 20.89
N ARG A 22 6.37 5.75 21.70
CA ARG A 22 7.24 6.84 21.22
C ARG A 22 8.63 6.34 20.84
N LEU A 23 9.21 5.41 21.59
CA LEU A 23 10.48 4.78 21.24
C LEU A 23 10.37 4.01 19.92
N ALA A 24 9.29 3.27 19.71
CA ALA A 24 9.00 2.63 18.43
C ALA A 24 8.88 3.65 17.28
N CYS A 25 8.27 4.83 17.53
CA CYS A 25 8.18 5.90 16.52
C CYS A 25 9.53 6.54 16.16
N THR A 26 10.50 6.55 17.09
CA THR A 26 11.88 6.92 16.78
C THR A 26 12.49 5.97 15.76
N ASP A 27 12.32 4.66 15.96
CA ASP A 27 12.80 3.65 15.02
C ASP A 27 12.06 3.71 13.67
N TYR A 28 10.74 3.95 13.68
CA TYR A 28 9.98 4.18 12.45
C TYR A 28 10.51 5.38 11.66
N SER A 29 10.83 6.48 12.34
CA SER A 29 11.41 7.66 11.71
C SER A 29 12.78 7.35 11.08
N ALA A 30 13.60 6.55 11.75
CA ALA A 30 14.89 6.09 11.23
C ALA A 30 14.71 5.21 9.98
N ILE A 31 13.75 4.27 10.00
CA ILE A 31 13.42 3.41 8.85
C ILE A 31 12.96 4.25 7.65
N CYS A 32 12.00 5.18 7.85
CA CYS A 32 11.49 6.05 6.78
C CYS A 32 12.62 6.88 6.14
N ARG A 33 13.50 7.47 6.96
CA ARG A 33 14.64 8.28 6.50
C ARG A 33 15.66 7.44 5.73
N ALA A 34 16.06 6.29 6.27
CA ALA A 34 17.05 5.43 5.63
C ALA A 34 16.56 4.87 4.29
N ASN A 35 15.32 4.39 4.23
CA ASN A 35 14.73 3.87 3.00
C ASN A 35 14.66 4.95 1.91
N ILE A 36 14.11 6.12 2.22
CA ILE A 36 13.93 7.16 1.20
C ILE A 36 15.25 7.82 0.80
N ALA A 37 16.23 7.91 1.72
CA ALA A 37 17.59 8.33 1.38
C ALA A 37 18.26 7.34 0.43
N ALA A 38 18.10 6.03 0.64
CA ALA A 38 18.62 5.03 -0.28
C ALA A 38 17.97 5.10 -1.67
N VAL A 39 16.67 5.37 -1.75
CA VAL A 39 15.99 5.65 -3.04
C VAL A 39 16.63 6.87 -3.73
N ALA A 40 16.86 7.95 -2.99
CA ALA A 40 17.47 9.15 -3.53
C ALA A 40 18.92 8.93 -4.00
N ASP A 41 19.74 8.26 -3.17
CA ASP A 41 21.13 7.94 -3.50
C ASP A 41 21.22 7.07 -4.76
N ARG A 42 20.32 6.10 -4.92
CA ARG A 42 20.30 5.22 -6.09
C ARG A 42 19.86 5.94 -7.36
N PHE A 43 18.88 6.85 -7.26
CA PHE A 43 18.47 7.68 -8.39
C PHE A 43 19.62 8.57 -8.88
N GLU A 44 20.31 9.25 -7.95
CA GLU A 44 21.38 10.19 -8.26
C GLU A 44 22.67 9.52 -8.79
N GLN A 45 22.85 8.22 -8.54
CA GLN A 45 23.97 7.45 -9.10
C GLN A 45 23.86 7.23 -10.62
N ARG A 46 22.69 7.48 -11.23
CA ARG A 46 22.43 7.19 -12.65
C ARG A 46 21.65 8.31 -13.33
N GLU A 47 22.37 9.31 -13.83
CA GLU A 47 21.78 10.47 -14.52
C GLU A 47 20.94 10.09 -15.77
N ASP A 48 21.21 8.94 -16.39
CA ASP A 48 20.51 8.43 -17.58
C ASP A 48 19.28 7.56 -17.28
N TYR A 49 18.93 7.36 -16.01
CA TYR A 49 17.81 6.53 -15.57
C TYR A 49 16.78 7.36 -14.78
N PRO A 50 15.81 8.03 -15.45
CA PRO A 50 14.87 8.96 -14.82
C PRO A 50 13.70 8.23 -14.13
N PHE A 51 13.97 7.09 -13.51
CA PHE A 51 12.99 6.23 -12.85
C PHE A 51 13.46 5.89 -11.43
N ILE A 52 12.51 5.59 -10.57
CA ILE A 52 12.77 5.09 -9.22
C ILE A 52 13.46 3.72 -9.35
N ASP A 53 14.66 3.62 -8.79
CA ASP A 53 15.51 2.41 -8.80
C ASP A 53 15.55 1.77 -7.41
N THR A 54 14.71 0.77 -7.20
CA THR A 54 14.78 -0.14 -6.05
C THR A 54 15.12 -1.57 -6.47
N LYS A 55 15.90 -1.71 -7.55
CA LYS A 55 16.31 -2.99 -8.14
C LYS A 55 17.53 -3.59 -7.42
N LEU A 56 17.30 -4.02 -6.18
CA LEU A 56 18.31 -4.66 -5.35
C LEU A 56 17.75 -5.90 -4.64
N ASP A 57 18.60 -6.90 -4.50
CA ASP A 57 18.31 -8.09 -3.72
C ASP A 57 18.41 -7.77 -2.23
N LEU A 58 17.26 -7.76 -1.55
CA LEU A 58 17.17 -7.46 -0.12
C LEU A 58 17.84 -8.51 0.77
N LYS A 59 18.17 -9.70 0.25
CA LYS A 59 18.92 -10.72 0.98
C LYS A 59 20.39 -10.33 1.08
N THR A 60 20.97 -9.88 -0.03
CA THR A 60 22.41 -9.67 -0.19
C THR A 60 22.84 -8.21 -0.23
N GLY A 61 21.90 -7.28 -0.41
CA GLY A 61 22.15 -5.86 -0.64
C GLY A 61 22.75 -5.53 -2.01
N ARG A 62 22.80 -6.50 -2.93
CA ARG A 62 23.42 -6.34 -4.26
C ARG A 62 22.38 -5.99 -5.31
N ASP A 63 22.77 -5.20 -6.28
CA ASP A 63 21.96 -4.96 -7.47
C ASP A 63 21.65 -6.28 -8.21
N PHE A 64 20.43 -6.38 -8.73
CA PHE A 64 20.11 -7.42 -9.70
C PHE A 64 20.91 -7.22 -10.98
N ARG A 65 21.05 -8.31 -11.75
CA ARG A 65 21.77 -8.25 -13.03
C ARG A 65 21.02 -7.35 -14.00
N ALA A 66 21.77 -6.56 -14.77
CA ALA A 66 21.18 -5.64 -15.74
C ALA A 66 20.40 -6.35 -16.86
N ASP A 67 20.82 -7.57 -17.22
CA ASP A 67 20.24 -8.41 -18.27
C ASP A 67 19.07 -9.29 -17.78
N ASP A 68 18.66 -9.18 -16.51
CA ASP A 68 17.51 -9.89 -15.98
C ASP A 68 16.21 -9.30 -16.56
N PRO A 69 15.35 -10.09 -17.24
CA PRO A 69 14.16 -9.57 -17.93
C PRO A 69 13.07 -9.06 -16.99
N ILE A 70 13.13 -9.41 -15.69
CA ILE A 70 12.14 -9.08 -14.68
C ILE A 70 12.70 -8.06 -13.69
N ARG A 71 13.97 -8.25 -13.29
CA ARG A 71 14.61 -7.48 -12.21
C ARG A 71 15.62 -6.46 -12.71
N GLY A 72 15.97 -6.52 -13.99
CA GLY A 72 16.88 -5.60 -14.64
C GLY A 72 16.26 -4.23 -14.87
N ARG A 73 17.12 -3.26 -15.22
CA ARG A 73 16.72 -1.86 -15.44
C ARG A 73 15.96 -1.62 -16.74
N ASP A 74 15.97 -2.60 -17.64
CA ASP A 74 15.14 -2.58 -18.85
C ASP A 74 13.66 -2.90 -18.56
N ALA A 75 13.34 -3.35 -17.35
CA ALA A 75 11.98 -3.61 -16.86
C ALA A 75 11.54 -2.52 -15.86
N ILE A 76 10.86 -1.50 -16.35
CA ILE A 76 10.24 -0.44 -15.53
C ILE A 76 8.89 -0.93 -15.04
N TYR A 77 8.71 -0.98 -13.72
CA TYR A 77 7.42 -1.37 -13.12
C TYR A 77 6.51 -0.16 -12.95
N GLY A 78 5.37 -0.12 -13.64
CA GLY A 78 4.39 0.97 -13.49
C GLY A 78 3.97 1.15 -12.02
N TRP A 79 3.73 0.05 -11.32
CA TRP A 79 3.39 0.06 -9.89
C TRP A 79 4.44 0.76 -9.03
N ILE A 80 5.73 0.45 -9.23
CA ILE A 80 6.84 1.02 -8.44
C ILE A 80 6.97 2.51 -8.72
N GLN A 81 6.81 2.93 -9.98
CA GLN A 81 6.93 4.34 -10.31
C GLN A 81 5.78 5.17 -9.72
N GLY A 82 4.54 4.68 -9.80
CA GLY A 82 3.38 5.35 -9.17
C GLY A 82 3.49 5.40 -7.65
N ARG A 83 3.75 4.25 -7.02
CA ARG A 83 3.93 4.13 -5.56
C ARG A 83 5.10 4.98 -5.06
N GLY A 84 6.22 4.94 -5.76
CA GLY A 84 7.40 5.67 -5.37
C GLY A 84 7.24 7.18 -5.57
N LEU A 85 6.53 7.66 -6.60
CA LEU A 85 6.26 9.08 -6.74
C LEU A 85 5.38 9.62 -5.60
N GLU A 86 4.40 8.83 -5.15
CA GLU A 86 3.64 9.13 -3.94
C GLU A 86 4.52 9.11 -2.67
N ALA A 87 5.41 8.13 -2.56
CA ALA A 87 6.35 8.04 -1.45
C ALA A 87 7.30 9.25 -1.38
N LEU A 88 7.87 9.68 -2.52
CA LEU A 88 8.71 10.88 -2.62
C LEU A 88 7.96 12.11 -2.10
N ALA A 89 6.72 12.32 -2.55
CA ALA A 89 5.88 13.42 -2.11
C ALA A 89 5.56 13.36 -0.62
N GLY A 90 5.10 12.21 -0.12
CA GLY A 90 4.77 12.01 1.29
C GLY A 90 5.96 12.23 2.22
N HIS A 91 7.13 11.68 1.88
CA HIS A 91 8.35 11.86 2.66
C HIS A 91 8.88 13.28 2.58
N ALA A 92 8.88 13.92 1.41
CA ALA A 92 9.31 15.31 1.28
C ALA A 92 8.45 16.24 2.16
N THR A 93 7.12 16.07 2.13
CA THR A 93 6.21 16.83 3.00
C THR A 93 6.47 16.57 4.48
N TRP A 94 6.63 15.30 4.89
CA TRP A 94 6.93 14.97 6.28
C TRP A 94 8.27 15.57 6.74
N LEU A 95 9.33 15.44 5.93
CA LEU A 95 10.66 15.96 6.26
C LEU A 95 10.68 17.48 6.43
N THR A 96 9.80 18.22 5.73
CA THR A 96 9.71 19.68 5.89
C THR A 96 9.23 20.13 7.27
N GLN A 97 8.68 19.21 8.08
CA GLN A 97 8.23 19.49 9.45
C GLN A 97 9.41 19.63 10.44
N TYR A 98 10.62 19.22 10.05
CA TYR A 98 11.82 19.29 10.89
C TYR A 98 12.71 20.48 10.50
N ASP A 99 13.22 21.22 11.48
CA ASP A 99 14.06 22.42 11.26
C ASP A 99 15.57 22.11 11.20
N ASP A 100 15.94 20.87 10.85
CA ASP A 100 17.34 20.46 10.72
C ASP A 100 17.80 20.41 9.26
N LEU A 101 19.09 20.69 9.03
CA LEU A 101 19.66 20.79 7.69
C LEU A 101 19.61 19.46 6.91
N GLU A 102 19.69 18.32 7.60
CA GLU A 102 19.70 17.00 6.97
C GLU A 102 18.32 16.66 6.40
N SER A 103 17.26 16.85 7.18
CA SER A 103 15.87 16.69 6.75
C SER A 103 15.53 17.60 5.58
N GLN A 104 15.89 18.89 5.67
CA GLN A 104 15.61 19.87 4.62
C GLN A 104 16.38 19.57 3.33
N ALA A 105 17.64 19.12 3.44
CA ALA A 105 18.43 18.69 2.28
C ALA A 105 17.82 17.45 1.61
N LEU A 106 17.41 16.44 2.40
CA LEU A 106 16.77 15.26 1.85
C LEU A 106 15.43 15.62 1.18
N ALA A 107 14.58 16.42 1.81
CA ALA A 107 13.32 16.88 1.20
C ALA A 107 13.53 17.59 -0.15
N ALA A 108 14.59 18.40 -0.27
CA ALA A 108 14.95 19.07 -1.52
C ALA A 108 15.38 18.06 -2.61
N ARG A 109 16.18 17.05 -2.26
CA ARG A 109 16.55 15.95 -3.17
C ARG A 109 15.31 15.20 -3.67
N LEU A 110 14.40 14.83 -2.78
CA LEU A 110 13.17 14.12 -3.17
C LEU A 110 12.31 14.94 -4.14
N ARG A 111 12.19 16.26 -3.93
CA ARG A 111 11.51 17.15 -4.87
C ARG A 111 12.20 17.18 -6.23
N ALA A 112 13.54 17.25 -6.27
CA ALA A 112 14.30 17.25 -7.52
C ALA A 112 14.18 15.93 -8.30
N ILE A 113 13.98 14.80 -7.60
CA ILE A 113 13.73 13.48 -8.20
C ILE A 113 12.30 13.35 -8.73
N ALA A 114 11.32 13.91 -8.02
CA ALA A 114 9.92 13.79 -8.39
C ALA A 114 9.62 14.37 -9.79
N GLU A 115 10.32 15.45 -10.20
CA GLU A 115 10.14 16.10 -11.50
C GLU A 115 10.45 15.17 -12.69
N PRO A 116 11.67 14.62 -12.86
CA PRO A 116 11.99 13.73 -13.97
C PRO A 116 11.16 12.43 -13.97
N VAL A 117 10.78 11.91 -12.79
CA VAL A 117 9.90 10.74 -12.69
C VAL A 117 8.49 11.07 -13.20
N LEU A 118 7.91 12.19 -12.76
CA LEU A 118 6.60 12.65 -13.22
C LEU A 118 6.60 12.90 -14.74
N VAL A 119 7.63 13.58 -15.25
CA VAL A 119 7.80 13.82 -16.70
C VAL A 119 7.87 12.49 -17.47
N SER A 120 8.60 11.51 -16.95
CA SER A 120 8.72 10.21 -17.59
C SER A 120 7.40 9.45 -17.63
N LEU A 121 6.64 9.44 -16.53
CA LEU A 121 5.31 8.82 -16.47
C LEU A 121 4.33 9.46 -17.44
N ARG A 122 4.29 10.81 -17.49
CA ARG A 122 3.44 11.55 -18.44
C ARG A 122 3.80 11.22 -19.88
N ARG A 123 5.08 11.16 -20.22
CA ARG A 123 5.57 10.79 -21.56
C ARG A 123 5.16 9.36 -21.93
N MET A 124 5.39 8.39 -21.04
CA MET A 124 5.03 6.99 -21.26
C MET A 124 3.53 6.84 -21.46
N ARG A 125 2.74 7.50 -20.60
CA ARG A 125 1.28 7.51 -20.67
C ARG A 125 0.78 8.08 -21.99
N ALA A 126 1.34 9.21 -22.44
CA ALA A 126 0.96 9.83 -23.70
C ALA A 126 1.32 8.96 -24.92
N LYS A 127 2.40 8.16 -24.84
CA LYS A 127 2.79 7.21 -25.90
C LYS A 127 1.83 6.02 -26.00
N ASN A 128 1.21 5.63 -24.90
CA ASN A 128 0.39 4.43 -24.77
C ASN A 128 -1.10 4.78 -24.64
N ASP A 129 -1.56 5.77 -25.42
CA ASP A 129 -2.98 6.19 -25.49
C ASP A 129 -3.66 6.45 -24.13
N GLY A 130 -2.87 6.98 -23.19
CA GLY A 130 -3.35 7.33 -21.85
C GLY A 130 -3.09 6.27 -20.80
N HIS A 131 -2.47 5.13 -21.12
CA HIS A 131 -2.25 4.03 -20.16
C HIS A 131 -0.80 3.87 -19.73
N LEU A 132 -0.63 3.29 -18.54
CA LEU A 132 0.63 2.73 -18.07
C LEU A 132 0.39 1.24 -17.78
N TYR A 133 1.47 0.47 -17.75
CA TYR A 133 1.37 -0.98 -17.64
C TYR A 133 2.36 -1.54 -16.63
N PHE A 134 2.09 -2.77 -16.19
CA PHE A 134 2.86 -3.44 -15.15
C PHE A 134 4.34 -3.48 -15.50
N PHE A 135 4.68 -3.92 -16.70
CA PHE A 135 6.01 -3.86 -17.26
C PHE A 135 6.08 -2.91 -18.46
N MET A 136 7.06 -2.02 -18.43
CA MET A 136 7.40 -1.13 -19.52
C MET A 136 8.90 -1.10 -19.75
N ARG A 137 9.33 -0.89 -20.98
CA ARG A 137 10.72 -0.55 -21.29
C ARG A 137 11.01 0.91 -20.91
N PRO A 138 12.29 1.34 -20.79
CA PRO A 138 12.61 2.74 -20.49
C PRO A 138 12.01 3.77 -21.46
N ASP A 139 11.71 3.35 -22.69
CA ASP A 139 11.04 4.18 -23.71
C ASP A 139 9.51 4.21 -23.59
N GLY A 140 8.94 3.53 -22.59
CA GLY A 140 7.50 3.42 -22.34
C GLY A 140 6.79 2.27 -23.03
N THR A 141 7.47 1.48 -23.86
CA THR A 141 6.82 0.36 -24.57
C THR A 141 6.38 -0.71 -23.57
N PRO A 142 5.08 -1.01 -23.45
CA PRO A 142 4.60 -2.02 -22.51
C PRO A 142 4.92 -3.43 -23.01
N PHE A 143 5.16 -4.34 -22.07
CA PHE A 143 5.38 -5.75 -22.38
C PHE A 143 4.73 -6.66 -21.33
N ALA A 144 4.53 -7.92 -21.67
CA ALA A 144 4.14 -9.00 -20.78
C ALA A 144 5.16 -10.13 -20.90
N LEU A 145 5.12 -11.09 -19.98
CA LEU A 145 5.90 -12.32 -20.11
C LEU A 145 5.05 -13.36 -20.83
N ASP A 146 5.62 -14.08 -21.79
CA ASP A 146 4.99 -15.26 -22.37
C ASP A 146 5.11 -16.49 -21.45
N ASP A 147 4.58 -17.63 -21.91
CA ASP A 147 4.60 -18.90 -21.16
C ASP A 147 6.04 -19.41 -20.87
N ASP A 148 7.03 -18.96 -21.65
CA ASP A 148 8.46 -19.27 -21.48
C ASP A 148 9.18 -18.21 -20.63
N GLY A 149 8.44 -17.24 -20.08
CA GLY A 149 8.96 -16.13 -19.28
C GLY A 149 9.73 -15.08 -20.09
N GLN A 150 9.57 -15.05 -21.42
CA GLN A 150 10.23 -14.09 -22.29
C GLN A 150 9.41 -12.80 -22.45
N PRO A 151 10.05 -11.62 -22.45
CA PRO A 151 9.36 -10.35 -22.71
C PRO A 151 8.76 -10.27 -24.11
N GLN A 152 7.44 -10.09 -24.20
CA GLN A 152 6.71 -9.81 -25.42
C GLN A 152 6.04 -8.43 -25.32
N ASN A 153 6.37 -7.52 -26.25
CA ASN A 153 5.71 -6.22 -26.30
C ASN A 153 4.21 -6.41 -26.56
N ILE A 154 3.39 -5.63 -25.85
CA ILE A 154 1.94 -5.61 -26.03
C ILE A 154 1.52 -4.23 -26.56
N PRO A 155 0.53 -4.14 -27.46
CA PRO A 155 -0.10 -2.87 -27.77
C PRO A 155 -1.07 -2.48 -26.64
N LEU A 156 -1.21 -1.18 -26.40
CA LEU A 156 -2.30 -0.60 -25.62
C LEU A 156 -3.02 0.42 -26.50
N ASP A 157 -4.33 0.56 -26.34
CA ASP A 157 -5.16 1.55 -27.02
C ASP A 157 -6.11 2.30 -26.07
N ASP A 158 -6.80 3.32 -26.59
CA ASP A 158 -7.67 4.19 -25.79
C ASP A 158 -8.97 3.54 -25.29
N ASN A 159 -9.30 2.35 -25.79
CA ASN A 159 -10.47 1.55 -25.38
C ASN A 159 -10.11 0.49 -24.34
N ASP A 160 -8.83 0.27 -24.07
CA ASP A 160 -8.39 -0.62 -23.01
C ASP A 160 -8.91 -0.14 -21.65
N ALA A 161 -9.24 -1.10 -20.80
CA ALA A 161 -9.70 -0.80 -19.46
C ALA A 161 -8.53 -0.36 -18.56
N SER A 162 -8.84 0.52 -17.61
CA SER A 162 -7.88 0.87 -16.57
C SER A 162 -7.42 -0.34 -15.75
N ASN A 163 -6.17 -0.29 -15.30
CA ASN A 163 -5.51 -1.36 -14.54
C ASN A 163 -4.83 -0.84 -13.26
N PHE A 164 -4.09 -1.70 -12.53
CA PHE A 164 -3.44 -1.29 -11.29
C PHE A 164 -2.27 -0.33 -11.53
N SER A 165 -1.51 -0.46 -12.62
CA SER A 165 -0.50 0.54 -12.98
C SER A 165 -1.14 1.90 -13.20
N ASP A 166 -2.30 1.95 -13.85
CA ASP A 166 -3.03 3.18 -14.04
C ASP A 166 -3.46 3.80 -12.71
N LEU A 167 -4.01 2.97 -11.80
CA LEU A 167 -4.43 3.39 -10.47
C LEU A 167 -3.27 3.94 -9.62
N PHE A 168 -2.16 3.20 -9.52
CA PHE A 168 -0.99 3.63 -8.75
C PHE A 168 -0.35 4.88 -9.36
N CYS A 169 -0.23 4.94 -10.68
CA CYS A 169 0.39 6.08 -11.35
C CYS A 169 -0.48 7.33 -11.30
N ALA A 170 -1.80 7.22 -11.46
CA ALA A 170 -2.69 8.38 -11.31
C ALA A 170 -2.55 9.01 -9.92
N LYS A 171 -2.55 8.18 -8.86
CA LYS A 171 -2.36 8.63 -7.49
C LYS A 171 -0.97 9.23 -7.26
N GLY A 172 0.08 8.55 -7.71
CA GLY A 172 1.46 9.05 -7.63
C GLY A 172 1.65 10.37 -8.37
N MET A 173 1.07 10.52 -9.56
CA MET A 173 1.14 11.74 -10.36
C MET A 173 0.43 12.91 -9.68
N ILE A 174 -0.74 12.70 -9.03
CA ILE A 174 -1.39 13.74 -8.22
C ILE A 174 -0.45 14.20 -7.10
N ALA A 175 0.13 13.25 -6.35
CA ALA A 175 1.02 13.56 -5.24
C ALA A 175 2.29 14.31 -5.70
N GLY A 176 2.93 13.83 -6.78
CA GLY A 176 4.12 14.45 -7.37
C GLY A 176 3.84 15.84 -7.93
N ALA A 177 2.74 16.03 -8.66
CA ALA A 177 2.36 17.33 -9.22
C ALA A 177 2.13 18.36 -8.11
N ARG A 178 1.47 17.97 -7.01
CA ARG A 178 1.28 18.84 -5.83
C ARG A 178 2.59 19.20 -5.15
N LEU A 179 3.50 18.24 -4.98
CA LEU A 179 4.82 18.49 -4.40
C LEU A 179 5.61 19.56 -5.18
N LEU A 180 5.45 19.53 -6.50
CA LEU A 180 6.11 20.42 -7.47
C LEU A 180 5.33 21.72 -7.73
N ALA A 181 4.10 21.83 -7.22
CA ALA A 181 3.15 22.89 -7.57
C ALA A 181 2.91 23.03 -9.10
N ASP A 182 2.90 21.91 -9.83
CA ASP A 182 2.56 21.86 -11.26
C ASP A 182 1.05 21.63 -11.42
N GLU A 183 0.29 22.73 -11.50
CA GLU A 183 -1.17 22.69 -11.64
C GLU A 183 -1.63 21.99 -12.94
N ALA A 184 -0.82 22.02 -14.00
CA ALA A 184 -1.19 21.40 -15.27
C ALA A 184 -1.07 19.87 -15.18
N ALA A 185 0.03 19.39 -14.60
CA ALA A 185 0.20 17.96 -14.31
C ALA A 185 -0.82 17.47 -13.28
N GLU A 186 -1.18 18.30 -12.28
CA GLU A 186 -2.19 17.93 -11.29
C GLU A 186 -3.57 17.73 -11.95
N ARG A 187 -4.01 18.66 -12.81
CA ARG A 187 -5.28 18.50 -13.54
C ARG A 187 -5.28 17.24 -14.42
N GLU A 188 -4.20 17.01 -15.16
CA GLU A 188 -4.03 15.80 -15.98
C GLU A 188 -4.15 14.53 -15.14
N ALA A 189 -3.52 14.50 -13.96
CA ALA A 189 -3.53 13.35 -13.07
C ALA A 189 -4.89 13.14 -12.37
N ILE A 190 -5.63 14.21 -12.07
CA ILE A 190 -7.01 14.13 -11.57
C ILE A 190 -7.94 13.56 -12.64
N ASP A 191 -7.88 14.06 -13.87
CA ASP A 191 -8.69 13.53 -14.99
C ASP A 191 -8.37 12.04 -15.22
N TYR A 192 -7.10 11.67 -15.08
CA TYR A 192 -6.68 10.28 -15.15
C TYR A 192 -7.29 9.43 -14.03
N ALA A 193 -7.21 9.86 -12.78
CA ALA A 193 -7.81 9.16 -11.64
C ALA A 193 -9.34 9.02 -11.77
N GLN A 194 -10.01 10.03 -12.33
CA GLN A 194 -11.45 9.99 -12.59
C GLN A 194 -11.81 8.93 -13.64
N ARG A 195 -11.00 8.79 -14.71
CA ARG A 195 -11.19 7.71 -15.69
C ARG A 195 -11.00 6.33 -15.07
N VAL A 196 -10.00 6.16 -14.20
CA VAL A 196 -9.79 4.90 -13.46
C VAL A 196 -11.00 4.59 -12.57
N SER A 197 -11.49 5.56 -11.80
CA SER A 197 -12.72 5.40 -11.00
C SER A 197 -13.94 5.05 -11.85
N ALA A 198 -14.10 5.68 -13.03
CA ALA A 198 -15.17 5.34 -13.95
C ALA A 198 -15.10 3.88 -14.42
N ASP A 199 -13.91 3.37 -14.75
CA ASP A 199 -13.70 1.96 -15.14
C ASP A 199 -13.97 0.99 -14.00
N LEU A 200 -13.60 1.36 -12.77
CA LEU A 200 -13.89 0.58 -11.58
C LEU A 200 -15.40 0.39 -11.40
N TRP A 201 -16.15 1.50 -11.39
CA TRP A 201 -17.60 1.45 -11.20
C TRP A 201 -18.35 0.86 -12.39
N ALA A 202 -17.79 0.94 -13.59
CA ALA A 202 -18.31 0.27 -14.77
C ALA A 202 -17.97 -1.23 -14.82
N ARG A 203 -17.25 -1.77 -13.81
CA ARG A 203 -16.73 -3.15 -13.77
C ARG A 203 -15.91 -3.50 -15.01
N ARG A 204 -15.17 -2.53 -15.55
CA ARG A 204 -14.26 -2.72 -16.69
C ARG A 204 -12.83 -2.97 -16.26
N PHE A 205 -12.45 -2.53 -15.05
CA PHE A 205 -11.06 -2.62 -14.58
C PHE A 205 -10.49 -4.04 -14.67
N VAL A 206 -9.28 -4.16 -15.24
CA VAL A 206 -8.58 -5.44 -15.42
C VAL A 206 -7.19 -5.36 -14.79
N SER A 207 -6.82 -6.36 -13.99
CA SER A 207 -5.46 -6.42 -13.44
C SER A 207 -4.43 -6.63 -14.54
N ASP A 208 -3.38 -5.81 -14.54
CA ASP A 208 -2.20 -5.95 -15.40
C ASP A 208 -1.06 -6.73 -14.72
N GLN A 209 -1.24 -7.13 -13.47
CA GLN A 209 -0.22 -7.85 -12.70
C GLN A 209 0.15 -9.18 -13.36
N GLN A 210 1.46 -9.41 -13.49
CA GLN A 210 2.00 -10.64 -14.08
C GLN A 210 2.17 -11.73 -13.01
N PRO A 211 1.93 -13.02 -13.34
CA PRO A 211 2.04 -14.13 -12.40
C PRO A 211 3.50 -14.50 -12.12
N LEU A 212 4.18 -13.70 -11.30
CA LEU A 212 5.60 -13.89 -10.96
C LEU A 212 5.83 -14.91 -9.83
N ASP A 213 4.77 -15.31 -9.12
CA ASP A 213 4.79 -16.31 -8.08
C ASP A 213 3.94 -17.53 -8.51
N PRO A 214 4.56 -18.70 -8.74
CA PRO A 214 3.85 -19.93 -9.11
C PRO A 214 2.80 -20.38 -8.08
N THR A 215 2.95 -19.98 -6.81
CA THR A 215 2.03 -20.33 -5.72
C THR A 215 0.86 -19.35 -5.58
N ASN A 216 0.87 -18.27 -6.36
CA ASN A 216 -0.18 -17.26 -6.40
C ASN A 216 -0.58 -16.97 -7.85
N PRO A 217 -1.34 -17.88 -8.51
CA PRO A 217 -1.71 -17.71 -9.91
C PRO A 217 -2.68 -16.53 -10.08
N ILE A 218 -2.20 -15.48 -10.74
CA ILE A 218 -2.99 -14.29 -11.04
C ILE A 218 -3.58 -14.44 -12.42
N ALA A 219 -4.90 -14.56 -12.49
CA ALA A 219 -5.64 -14.60 -13.74
C ALA A 219 -6.98 -13.90 -13.57
N HIS A 220 -7.42 -13.23 -14.64
CA HIS A 220 -8.78 -12.73 -14.73
C HIS A 220 -9.76 -13.91 -14.79
N VAL A 221 -10.74 -13.92 -13.90
CA VAL A 221 -11.80 -14.92 -13.85
C VAL A 221 -13.13 -14.22 -14.17
N PRO A 222 -13.79 -14.55 -15.30
CA PRO A 222 -15.07 -13.94 -15.66
C PRO A 222 -16.11 -14.08 -14.53
N GLY A 223 -16.80 -12.98 -14.21
CA GLY A 223 -17.81 -12.95 -13.15
C GLY A 223 -17.25 -12.89 -11.73
N ARG A 224 -15.93 -12.73 -11.56
CA ARG A 224 -15.26 -12.46 -10.28
C ARG A 224 -14.84 -10.99 -10.21
N PHE A 225 -15.25 -10.28 -9.17
CA PHE A 225 -14.91 -8.87 -8.97
C PHE A 225 -14.14 -8.69 -7.67
N ASP A 226 -12.86 -8.38 -7.80
CA ASP A 226 -11.92 -8.26 -6.68
C ASP A 226 -12.07 -6.89 -5.98
N HIS A 227 -11.89 -6.84 -4.66
CA HIS A 227 -12.01 -5.59 -3.87
C HIS A 227 -10.79 -4.67 -3.99
N GLY A 228 -9.60 -5.25 -4.19
CA GLY A 228 -8.32 -4.54 -4.12
C GLY A 228 -8.28 -3.17 -4.85
N PRO A 229 -8.82 -3.04 -6.07
CA PRO A 229 -8.85 -1.74 -6.76
C PRO A 229 -9.71 -0.67 -6.07
N TYR A 230 -10.82 -1.05 -5.42
CA TYR A 230 -11.67 -0.14 -4.64
C TYR A 230 -10.96 0.30 -3.36
N MET A 231 -10.39 -0.67 -2.63
CA MET A 231 -9.55 -0.42 -1.46
C MET A 231 -8.42 0.57 -1.78
N ILE A 232 -7.62 0.33 -2.82
CA ILE A 232 -6.48 1.19 -3.18
C ILE A 232 -6.95 2.61 -3.56
N SER A 233 -8.13 2.74 -4.19
CA SER A 233 -8.72 4.04 -4.55
C SER A 233 -9.04 4.93 -3.34
N LEU A 234 -9.19 4.35 -2.14
CA LEU A 234 -9.31 5.13 -0.89
C LEU A 234 -8.07 5.99 -0.64
N GLY A 235 -6.88 5.53 -1.04
CA GLY A 235 -5.65 6.32 -0.93
C GLY A 235 -5.72 7.61 -1.75
N THR A 236 -6.24 7.55 -2.98
CA THR A 236 -6.45 8.73 -3.84
C THR A 236 -7.49 9.66 -3.22
N CYS A 237 -8.58 9.10 -2.69
CA CYS A 237 -9.61 9.88 -2.01
C CYS A 237 -9.06 10.59 -0.77
N ALA A 238 -8.22 9.91 0.04
CA ALA A 238 -7.58 10.50 1.21
C ALA A 238 -6.66 11.67 0.84
N LEU A 239 -5.86 11.51 -0.22
CA LEU A 239 -4.96 12.57 -0.71
C LEU A 239 -5.72 13.84 -1.11
N ASN A 240 -6.87 13.70 -1.78
CA ASN A 240 -7.70 14.83 -2.21
C ASN A 240 -8.59 15.37 -1.07
N ALA A 241 -9.10 14.52 -0.19
CA ALA A 241 -9.88 14.92 0.98
C ALA A 241 -9.05 15.78 1.94
N ALA A 242 -7.74 15.55 2.04
CA ALA A 242 -6.82 16.32 2.87
C ALA A 242 -6.74 17.81 2.49
N ILE A 243 -6.98 18.14 1.20
CA ILE A 243 -7.05 19.53 0.72
C ILE A 243 -8.48 20.06 0.62
N GLY A 244 -9.46 19.31 1.12
CA GLY A 244 -10.86 19.72 1.16
C GLY A 244 -11.67 19.45 -0.12
N ASP A 245 -11.21 18.55 -1.00
CA ASP A 245 -11.98 18.15 -2.18
C ASP A 245 -13.26 17.40 -1.78
N THR A 246 -14.39 18.05 -1.99
CA THR A 246 -15.71 17.50 -1.64
C THR A 246 -16.13 16.30 -2.49
N GLN A 247 -15.67 16.21 -3.75
CA GLN A 247 -15.99 15.05 -4.60
C GLN A 247 -15.21 13.82 -4.12
N ALA A 248 -13.94 14.00 -3.76
CA ALA A 248 -13.14 12.94 -3.17
C ALA A 248 -13.70 12.46 -1.81
N ILE A 249 -14.29 13.36 -1.02
CA ILE A 249 -14.99 12.98 0.23
C ILE A 249 -16.22 12.12 -0.08
N GLU A 250 -17.02 12.50 -1.08
CA GLU A 250 -18.21 11.73 -1.48
C GLU A 250 -17.84 10.35 -2.02
N GLU A 251 -16.82 10.28 -2.87
CA GLU A 251 -16.29 9.03 -3.42
C GLU A 251 -15.68 8.14 -2.33
N GLY A 252 -14.89 8.68 -1.41
CA GLY A 252 -14.30 7.90 -0.31
C GLY A 252 -15.35 7.27 0.61
N LEU A 253 -16.43 8.01 0.93
CA LEU A 253 -17.55 7.46 1.69
C LEU A 253 -18.29 6.35 0.93
N ARG A 254 -18.47 6.53 -0.39
CA ARG A 254 -19.08 5.53 -1.27
C ARG A 254 -18.24 4.26 -1.36
N LEU A 255 -16.91 4.39 -1.45
CA LEU A 255 -15.99 3.25 -1.47
C LEU A 255 -16.07 2.47 -0.15
N ILE A 256 -16.02 3.15 1.01
CA ILE A 256 -16.14 2.48 2.32
C ILE A 256 -17.50 1.77 2.45
N ASP A 257 -18.60 2.42 2.06
CA ASP A 257 -19.93 1.78 2.09
C ASP A 257 -19.97 0.53 1.20
N TYR A 258 -19.43 0.63 -0.01
CA TYR A 258 -19.37 -0.48 -0.97
C TYR A 258 -18.57 -1.67 -0.42
N GLU A 259 -17.37 -1.42 0.12
CA GLU A 259 -16.53 -2.44 0.74
C GLU A 259 -17.24 -3.15 1.90
N LEU A 260 -17.83 -2.38 2.81
CA LEU A 260 -18.58 -2.92 3.95
C LEU A 260 -19.89 -3.62 3.55
N ALA A 261 -20.51 -3.22 2.44
CA ALA A 261 -21.75 -3.81 1.96
C ALA A 261 -21.51 -5.14 1.23
N TYR A 262 -20.41 -5.26 0.49
CA TYR A 262 -20.20 -6.39 -0.42
C TYR A 262 -19.07 -7.33 -0.02
N TYR A 263 -18.01 -6.86 0.65
CA TYR A 263 -16.81 -7.64 0.94
C TYR A 263 -16.62 -7.99 2.41
N ALA A 264 -17.32 -7.30 3.32
CA ALA A 264 -17.32 -7.63 4.74
C ALA A 264 -18.56 -8.42 5.18
N ASN A 265 -18.37 -9.35 6.12
CA ASN A 265 -19.43 -9.86 6.96
C ASN A 265 -19.57 -8.96 8.19
N ARG A 266 -20.60 -8.12 8.20
CA ARG A 266 -20.94 -7.26 9.34
C ARG A 266 -22.33 -7.58 9.84
N ASN A 267 -22.51 -7.53 11.15
CA ASN A 267 -23.79 -7.78 11.82
C ASN A 267 -24.39 -9.15 11.46
N GLY A 268 -23.54 -10.15 11.19
CA GLY A 268 -23.97 -11.50 10.80
C GLY A 268 -24.77 -11.55 9.49
N ARG A 269 -24.47 -10.66 8.52
CA ARG A 269 -25.15 -10.60 7.20
C ARG A 269 -25.23 -11.96 6.53
N ILE A 270 -24.17 -12.76 6.64
CA ILE A 270 -24.12 -14.14 6.14
C ILE A 270 -23.79 -15.06 7.31
N SER A 271 -24.69 -15.99 7.62
CA SER A 271 -24.60 -16.88 8.79
C SER A 271 -23.39 -17.81 8.79
N ASP A 272 -22.86 -18.10 7.62
CA ASP A 272 -21.77 -19.07 7.44
C ASP A 272 -20.39 -18.46 7.76
N PHE A 273 -20.33 -17.14 7.93
CA PHE A 273 -19.11 -16.39 8.21
C PHE A 273 -19.17 -15.72 9.58
N SER A 274 -18.01 -15.48 10.16
CA SER A 274 -17.82 -14.76 11.42
C SER A 274 -17.97 -13.26 11.19
N ASP A 275 -18.40 -12.52 12.21
CA ASP A 275 -18.40 -11.05 12.13
C ASP A 275 -16.96 -10.55 11.94
N GLY A 276 -16.78 -9.60 11.01
CA GLY A 276 -15.46 -9.08 10.62
C GLY A 276 -14.74 -9.89 9.55
N ASP A 277 -15.23 -11.07 9.14
CA ASP A 277 -14.65 -11.76 7.98
C ASP A 277 -14.73 -10.87 6.74
N PHE A 278 -13.67 -10.89 5.95
CA PHE A 278 -13.53 -10.07 4.75
C PHE A 278 -12.98 -10.94 3.61
N TRP A 279 -13.60 -10.90 2.43
CA TRP A 279 -13.23 -11.76 1.30
C TRP A 279 -12.73 -10.96 0.10
N GLU A 280 -11.88 -11.59 -0.70
CA GLU A 280 -11.20 -10.93 -1.81
C GLU A 280 -12.14 -10.55 -2.96
N SER A 281 -13.16 -11.36 -3.22
CA SER A 281 -13.94 -11.21 -4.45
C SER A 281 -15.43 -11.49 -4.25
N ILE A 282 -16.26 -10.83 -5.05
CA ILE A 282 -17.70 -11.11 -5.17
C ILE A 282 -18.05 -11.64 -6.57
N ASP A 283 -19.20 -12.31 -6.66
CA ASP A 283 -19.80 -12.71 -7.93
C ASP A 283 -20.67 -11.59 -8.57
N ASP A 284 -21.26 -11.87 -9.73
CA ASP A 284 -22.18 -10.94 -10.41
C ASP A 284 -23.37 -10.47 -9.55
N LYS A 285 -23.76 -11.27 -8.54
CA LYS A 285 -24.87 -10.97 -7.63
C LYS A 285 -24.43 -10.25 -6.36
N GLY A 286 -23.13 -10.01 -6.19
CA GLY A 286 -22.56 -9.40 -5.00
C GLY A 286 -22.45 -10.33 -3.80
N ALA A 287 -22.54 -11.65 -4.01
CA ALA A 287 -22.26 -12.65 -2.99
C ALA A 287 -20.75 -12.96 -2.93
N PRO A 288 -20.22 -13.45 -1.79
CA PRO A 288 -18.83 -13.92 -1.74
C PRO A 288 -18.55 -14.93 -2.86
N TYR A 289 -17.51 -14.67 -3.65
CA TYR A 289 -17.12 -15.55 -4.73
C TYR A 289 -16.60 -16.88 -4.16
N ARG A 290 -17.16 -17.99 -4.67
CA ARG A 290 -16.70 -19.35 -4.34
C ARG A 290 -15.96 -19.92 -5.54
N ASP A 291 -14.77 -20.44 -5.31
CA ASP A 291 -14.01 -21.10 -6.37
C ASP A 291 -14.55 -22.50 -6.70
N GLY A 292 -13.87 -23.21 -7.62
CA GLY A 292 -14.28 -24.55 -8.04
C GLY A 292 -14.28 -25.61 -6.94
N GLU A 293 -13.60 -25.35 -5.81
CA GLU A 293 -13.58 -26.21 -4.62
C GLU A 293 -14.56 -25.73 -3.54
N GLY A 294 -15.29 -24.63 -3.80
CA GLY A 294 -16.25 -24.03 -2.88
C GLY A 294 -15.61 -23.13 -1.82
N ARG A 295 -14.30 -22.84 -1.92
CA ARG A 295 -13.54 -22.00 -0.97
C ARG A 295 -13.88 -20.54 -1.17
N VAL A 296 -13.78 -19.75 -0.10
CA VAL A 296 -13.90 -18.29 -0.16
C VAL A 296 -12.60 -17.68 0.32
N LEU A 297 -11.89 -17.07 -0.63
CA LEU A 297 -10.56 -16.51 -0.40
C LEU A 297 -10.64 -15.21 0.42
N CYS A 298 -9.78 -15.11 1.42
CA CYS A 298 -9.41 -13.90 2.13
C CYS A 298 -7.90 -13.70 1.95
N ASP A 299 -7.46 -12.51 1.54
CA ASP A 299 -6.10 -12.03 1.79
C ASP A 299 -6.17 -11.19 3.08
N PRO A 300 -5.67 -11.70 4.21
CA PRO A 300 -5.72 -10.97 5.47
C PRO A 300 -4.96 -9.64 5.38
N GLY A 301 -3.87 -9.57 4.61
CA GLY A 301 -3.11 -8.35 4.39
C GLY A 301 -3.95 -7.26 3.73
N HIS A 302 -4.70 -7.59 2.66
CA HIS A 302 -5.57 -6.61 1.99
C HIS A 302 -6.70 -6.16 2.92
N SER A 303 -7.31 -7.09 3.66
CA SER A 303 -8.37 -6.76 4.63
C SER A 303 -7.89 -5.77 5.69
N LEU A 304 -6.65 -5.91 6.15
CA LEU A 304 -6.00 -5.04 7.13
C LEU A 304 -5.56 -3.70 6.51
N GLU A 305 -5.09 -3.71 5.26
CA GLU A 305 -4.80 -2.50 4.49
C GLU A 305 -6.06 -1.64 4.29
N PHE A 306 -7.21 -2.26 3.97
CA PHE A 306 -8.50 -1.59 3.86
C PHE A 306 -8.85 -0.82 5.14
N VAL A 307 -8.74 -1.47 6.31
CA VAL A 307 -8.97 -0.80 7.60
C VAL A 307 -8.06 0.41 7.77
N GLY A 308 -6.76 0.26 7.48
CA GLY A 308 -5.79 1.35 7.54
C GLY A 308 -6.12 2.51 6.60
N LEU A 309 -6.50 2.23 5.35
CA LEU A 309 -6.83 3.25 4.35
C LEU A 309 -8.16 3.96 4.66
N ALA A 310 -9.17 3.24 5.15
CA ALA A 310 -10.43 3.84 5.58
C ALA A 310 -10.24 4.83 6.73
N LEU A 311 -9.37 4.48 7.70
CA LEU A 311 -9.02 5.37 8.81
C LEU A 311 -8.12 6.53 8.38
N LYS A 312 -7.22 6.31 7.42
CA LYS A 312 -6.44 7.39 6.78
C LYS A 312 -7.35 8.41 6.10
N PHE A 313 -8.31 7.94 5.30
CA PHE A 313 -9.33 8.79 4.67
C PHE A 313 -10.15 9.57 5.71
N THR A 314 -10.56 8.89 6.80
CA THR A 314 -11.29 9.52 7.91
C THR A 314 -10.53 10.72 8.47
N ARG A 315 -9.23 10.53 8.75
CA ARG A 315 -8.37 11.58 9.30
C ARG A 315 -8.19 12.72 8.31
N ALA A 316 -7.97 12.44 7.03
CA ALA A 316 -7.89 13.45 5.98
C ALA A 316 -9.18 14.28 5.87
N MET A 317 -10.34 13.63 5.87
CA MET A 317 -11.65 14.28 5.81
C MET A 317 -11.91 15.18 7.04
N ARG A 318 -11.55 14.71 8.24
CA ARG A 318 -11.72 15.49 9.48
C ARG A 318 -10.75 16.67 9.54
N ALA A 319 -9.49 16.47 9.18
CA ALA A 319 -8.45 17.50 9.23
C ALA A 319 -8.73 18.66 8.26
N SER A 320 -9.28 18.38 7.07
CA SER A 320 -9.62 19.43 6.11
C SER A 320 -10.83 20.27 6.50
N GLY A 321 -11.69 19.77 7.40
CA GLY A 321 -12.93 20.45 7.82
C GLY A 321 -13.98 20.58 6.72
N ALA A 322 -13.78 19.97 5.55
CA ALA A 322 -14.68 20.08 4.39
C ALA A 322 -15.88 19.12 4.45
N GLY A 323 -15.85 18.13 5.36
CA GLY A 323 -16.93 17.16 5.54
C GLY A 323 -18.21 17.78 6.12
N ARG A 324 -19.35 17.56 5.46
CA ARG A 324 -20.66 17.99 5.98
C ARG A 324 -21.05 17.19 7.24
N PRO A 325 -21.85 17.75 8.17
CA PRO A 325 -22.30 17.02 9.36
C PRO A 325 -23.00 15.68 9.06
N SER A 326 -23.72 15.59 7.94
CA SER A 326 -24.35 14.32 7.50
C SER A 326 -23.32 13.28 7.05
N GLN A 327 -22.27 13.72 6.36
CA GLN A 327 -21.18 12.86 5.90
C GLN A 327 -20.36 12.35 7.08
N LEU A 328 -20.09 13.21 8.07
CA LEU A 328 -19.42 12.80 9.31
C LEU A 328 -20.23 11.74 10.05
N ARG A 329 -21.56 11.85 10.12
CA ARG A 329 -22.40 10.79 10.73
C ARG A 329 -22.33 9.46 9.98
N ILE A 330 -22.30 9.49 8.64
CA ILE A 330 -22.13 8.28 7.82
C ILE A 330 -20.77 7.64 8.10
N LEU A 331 -19.72 8.47 8.16
CA LEU A 331 -18.37 8.04 8.50
C LEU A 331 -18.33 7.34 9.87
N GLU A 332 -18.87 7.97 10.92
CA GLU A 332 -18.91 7.37 12.26
C GLU A 332 -19.62 6.01 12.26
N GLN A 333 -20.70 5.85 11.50
CA GLN A 333 -21.41 4.58 11.37
C GLN A 333 -20.51 3.50 10.74
N HIS A 334 -19.81 3.83 9.65
CA HIS A 334 -18.89 2.89 9.01
C HIS A 334 -17.72 2.49 9.92
N LEU A 335 -17.19 3.45 10.68
CA LEU A 335 -16.03 3.22 11.56
C LEU A 335 -16.30 2.20 12.66
N THR A 336 -17.54 2.02 13.10
CA THR A 336 -17.91 1.01 14.10
C THR A 336 -17.52 -0.42 13.69
N HIS A 337 -17.33 -0.69 12.39
CA HIS A 337 -16.99 -2.02 11.89
C HIS A 337 -15.48 -2.29 11.82
N MET A 338 -14.65 -1.23 11.82
CA MET A 338 -13.20 -1.36 11.58
C MET A 338 -12.49 -2.23 12.63
N PRO A 339 -12.79 -2.11 13.95
CA PRO A 339 -12.14 -2.97 14.94
C PRO A 339 -12.46 -4.46 14.79
N ALA A 340 -13.68 -4.81 14.38
CA ALA A 340 -14.08 -6.20 14.19
C ALA A 340 -13.34 -6.81 12.98
N ILE A 341 -13.25 -6.07 11.87
CA ILE A 341 -12.52 -6.48 10.66
C ILE A 341 -11.03 -6.64 10.98
N LEU A 342 -10.43 -5.67 11.69
CA LEU A 342 -9.03 -5.73 12.13
C LEU A 342 -8.75 -6.99 12.96
N ARG A 343 -9.55 -7.24 14.01
CA ARG A 343 -9.36 -8.38 14.91
C ARG A 343 -9.54 -9.71 14.19
N GLN A 344 -10.60 -9.84 13.40
CA GLN A 344 -10.94 -11.11 12.76
C GLN A 344 -9.91 -11.49 11.70
N ASN A 345 -9.48 -10.55 10.85
CA ASN A 345 -8.53 -10.86 9.79
C ASN A 345 -7.09 -11.00 10.30
N PHE A 346 -6.72 -10.28 11.36
CA PHE A 346 -5.47 -10.57 12.07
C PHE A 346 -5.47 -12.00 12.64
N ALA A 347 -6.58 -12.42 13.27
CA ALA A 347 -6.70 -13.77 13.82
C ALA A 347 -6.69 -14.87 12.73
N ASN A 348 -7.29 -14.60 11.57
CA ASN A 348 -7.25 -15.52 10.42
C ASN A 348 -5.82 -15.65 9.86
N GLY A 349 -5.10 -14.52 9.76
CA GLY A 349 -3.87 -14.43 8.97
C GLY A 349 -2.54 -14.53 9.73
N PHE A 350 -2.46 -14.06 10.98
CA PHE A 350 -1.18 -13.94 11.68
C PHE A 350 -0.64 -15.30 12.11
N LEU A 351 0.65 -15.53 11.84
CA LEU A 351 1.40 -16.75 12.18
C LEU A 351 2.38 -16.43 13.32
N PRO A 352 2.04 -16.69 14.61
CA PRO A 352 2.85 -16.23 15.74
C PRO A 352 4.24 -16.85 15.83
N GLY A 353 4.41 -18.09 15.35
CA GLY A 353 5.68 -18.82 15.37
C GLY A 353 6.74 -18.17 14.50
N PRO A 354 6.59 -18.20 13.16
CA PRO A 354 7.55 -17.57 12.25
C PRO A 354 7.48 -16.03 12.25
N GLY A 355 6.37 -15.45 12.72
CA GLY A 355 6.13 -14.01 12.78
C GLY A 355 5.85 -13.40 11.41
N GLY A 356 4.57 -13.20 11.08
CA GLY A 356 4.11 -12.60 9.83
C GLY A 356 2.62 -12.87 9.59
N ILE A 357 2.09 -12.41 8.46
CA ILE A 357 0.69 -12.60 8.05
C ILE A 357 0.69 -13.36 6.73
N CYS A 358 -0.04 -14.47 6.66
CA CYS A 358 -0.12 -15.31 5.47
C CYS A 358 -0.79 -14.58 4.29
N LYS A 359 -0.45 -15.00 3.07
CA LYS A 359 -0.97 -14.40 1.84
C LYS A 359 -2.42 -14.77 1.55
N ALA A 360 -2.86 -15.97 1.93
CA ALA A 360 -4.21 -16.45 1.63
C ALA A 360 -4.79 -17.37 2.71
N PHE A 361 -6.08 -17.17 3.01
CA PHE A 361 -6.86 -17.93 3.97
C PHE A 361 -8.22 -18.31 3.38
N ASP A 362 -8.71 -19.51 3.66
CA ASP A 362 -10.06 -19.95 3.30
C ASP A 362 -11.03 -19.71 4.45
N LEU A 363 -11.99 -18.81 4.23
CA LEU A 363 -13.02 -18.48 5.22
C LEU A 363 -14.01 -19.62 5.46
N VAL A 364 -14.10 -20.60 4.56
CA VAL A 364 -15.02 -21.73 4.69
C VAL A 364 -14.42 -22.81 5.59
N THR A 365 -13.24 -23.32 5.25
CA THR A 365 -12.57 -24.37 6.03
C THR A 365 -11.79 -23.84 7.23
N ARG A 366 -11.54 -22.53 7.28
CA ARG A 366 -10.70 -21.85 8.29
C ARG A 366 -9.25 -22.33 8.26
N GLN A 367 -8.72 -22.57 7.07
CA GLN A 367 -7.35 -23.04 6.85
C GLN A 367 -6.55 -22.05 6.01
N HIS A 368 -5.24 -21.99 6.26
CA HIS A 368 -4.30 -21.25 5.42
C HIS A 368 -4.19 -21.92 4.05
N LEU A 369 -4.34 -21.13 2.98
CA LEU A 369 -4.19 -21.57 1.59
C LEU A 369 -2.80 -21.30 1.05
N ASN A 370 -2.22 -20.14 1.42
CA ASN A 370 -0.85 -19.77 1.11
C ASN A 370 -0.21 -19.14 2.35
N THR A 371 0.77 -19.82 2.93
CA THR A 371 1.46 -19.42 4.15
C THR A 371 2.68 -18.54 3.92
N ASP A 372 2.98 -18.14 2.68
CA ASP A 372 3.97 -17.10 2.42
C ASP A 372 3.55 -15.80 3.09
N MET A 373 4.51 -15.12 3.70
CA MET A 373 4.31 -13.91 4.50
C MET A 373 5.01 -12.73 3.81
N PRO A 374 4.32 -12.00 2.94
CA PRO A 374 4.87 -10.80 2.32
C PRO A 374 4.99 -9.69 3.37
N TRP A 375 6.06 -8.90 3.32
CA TRP A 375 6.36 -7.92 4.37
C TRP A 375 5.29 -6.84 4.52
N TRP A 376 4.67 -6.41 3.40
CA TRP A 376 3.84 -5.21 3.34
C TRP A 376 2.63 -5.30 4.27
N SER A 377 2.10 -6.49 4.50
CA SER A 377 0.97 -6.69 5.40
C SER A 377 1.28 -6.24 6.84
N LEU A 378 2.53 -6.29 7.29
CA LEU A 378 2.92 -5.91 8.65
C LEU A 378 2.82 -4.40 8.90
N PRO A 379 3.50 -3.49 8.18
CA PRO A 379 3.32 -2.06 8.38
C PRO A 379 1.91 -1.57 8.05
N GLU A 380 1.19 -2.21 7.12
CA GLU A 380 -0.22 -1.89 6.91
C GLU A 380 -1.09 -2.25 8.11
N THR A 381 -0.82 -3.39 8.75
CA THR A 381 -1.50 -3.78 9.99
C THR A 381 -1.09 -2.92 11.17
N ILE A 382 0.18 -2.49 11.25
CA ILE A 382 0.65 -1.53 12.25
C ILE A 382 -0.11 -0.21 12.09
N ARG A 383 -0.26 0.31 10.86
CA ARG A 383 -1.10 1.49 10.58
C ARG A 383 -2.54 1.26 11.01
N ALA A 384 -3.18 0.18 10.58
CA ALA A 384 -4.57 -0.12 10.91
C ALA A 384 -4.79 -0.18 12.43
N ALA A 385 -3.92 -0.88 13.16
CA ALA A 385 -4.01 -1.02 14.61
C ALA A 385 -3.75 0.28 15.35
N ALA A 386 -2.74 1.07 14.96
CA ALA A 386 -2.45 2.36 15.58
C ALA A 386 -3.60 3.36 15.39
N LEU A 387 -4.20 3.38 14.19
CA LEU A 387 -5.33 4.26 13.90
C LEU A 387 -6.61 3.78 14.60
N CYS A 388 -6.91 2.47 14.62
CA CYS A 388 -8.03 1.94 15.40
C CYS A 388 -7.87 2.27 16.89
N TRP A 389 -6.67 2.08 17.46
CA TRP A 389 -6.38 2.42 18.85
C TRP A 389 -6.67 3.90 19.14
N ARG A 390 -6.25 4.79 18.24
CA ARG A 390 -6.48 6.24 18.38
C ARG A 390 -7.96 6.62 18.33
N GLU A 391 -8.71 6.01 17.42
CA GLU A 391 -10.12 6.34 17.17
C GLU A 391 -11.08 5.66 18.14
N SER A 392 -10.63 4.64 18.88
CA SER A 392 -11.46 3.88 19.81
C SER A 392 -11.65 4.62 21.14
N ALA A 393 -12.88 4.62 21.63
CA ALA A 393 -13.24 5.20 22.93
C ALA A 393 -13.27 4.18 24.07
N ASP A 394 -13.35 2.88 23.77
CA ASP A 394 -13.41 1.81 24.77
C ASP A 394 -12.05 1.13 24.99
N ALA A 395 -11.78 0.78 26.25
CA ALA A 395 -10.51 0.22 26.67
C ALA A 395 -10.24 -1.18 26.11
N GLU A 396 -11.30 -1.98 25.84
CA GLU A 396 -11.14 -3.33 25.31
C GLU A 396 -10.60 -3.28 23.88
N THR A 397 -11.21 -2.44 23.03
CA THR A 397 -10.76 -2.25 21.65
C THR A 397 -9.37 -1.65 21.61
N GLN A 398 -9.09 -0.66 22.46
CA GLN A 398 -7.74 -0.09 22.57
C GLN A 398 -6.70 -1.17 22.92
N GLN A 399 -6.99 -2.02 23.91
CA GLN A 399 -6.10 -3.10 24.31
C GLN A 399 -5.88 -4.13 23.18
N ALA A 400 -6.95 -4.52 22.47
CA ALA A 400 -6.86 -5.43 21.34
C ALA A 400 -6.00 -4.83 20.20
N CYS A 401 -6.15 -3.54 19.91
CA CYS A 401 -5.34 -2.85 18.93
C CYS A 401 -3.86 -2.81 19.32
N LEU A 402 -3.55 -2.53 20.60
CA LEU A 402 -2.16 -2.55 21.09
C LEU A 402 -1.53 -3.94 20.98
N GLN A 403 -2.29 -5.02 21.25
CA GLN A 403 -1.79 -6.38 21.08
C GLN A 403 -1.43 -6.70 19.63
N ILE A 404 -2.31 -6.34 18.68
CA ILE A 404 -2.07 -6.52 17.25
C ILE A 404 -0.87 -5.69 16.80
N TRP A 405 -0.80 -4.42 17.22
CA TRP A 405 0.31 -3.54 16.91
C TRP A 405 1.64 -4.12 17.43
N THR A 406 1.71 -4.50 18.70
CA THR A 406 2.91 -5.12 19.30
C THR A 406 3.33 -6.37 18.53
N ALA A 407 2.39 -7.25 18.18
CA ALA A 407 2.70 -8.48 17.44
C ALA A 407 3.30 -8.20 16.06
N CYS A 408 2.67 -7.31 15.27
CA CYS A 408 3.16 -6.96 13.95
C CYS A 408 4.48 -6.17 13.98
N HIS A 409 4.61 -5.22 14.91
CA HIS A 409 5.84 -4.47 15.12
C HIS A 409 7.00 -5.42 15.46
N ASN A 410 6.82 -6.28 16.47
CA ASN A 410 7.88 -7.18 16.91
C ASN A 410 8.27 -8.16 15.80
N ALA A 411 7.30 -8.69 15.03
CA ALA A 411 7.58 -9.56 13.90
C ALA A 411 8.37 -8.83 12.80
N PHE A 412 7.96 -7.61 12.45
CA PHE A 412 8.60 -6.80 11.42
C PHE A 412 10.06 -6.47 11.76
N PHE A 413 10.30 -6.04 13.00
CA PHE A 413 11.61 -5.64 13.50
C PHE A 413 12.56 -6.82 13.68
N THR A 414 12.03 -7.96 14.15
CA THR A 414 12.86 -9.13 14.44
C THR A 414 13.24 -9.88 13.16
N HIS A 415 12.37 -9.88 12.14
CA HIS A 415 12.51 -10.84 11.04
C HIS A 415 12.58 -10.24 9.64
N PHE A 416 12.11 -9.01 9.43
CA PHE A 416 12.01 -8.43 8.08
C PHE A 416 13.02 -7.31 7.85
N ILE A 417 13.19 -6.40 8.81
CA ILE A 417 14.11 -5.27 8.68
C ILE A 417 15.56 -5.74 8.54
N ARG A 418 16.27 -5.17 7.56
CA ARG A 418 17.70 -5.41 7.30
C ARG A 418 18.50 -4.13 7.56
N PRO A 419 19.05 -3.93 8.77
CA PRO A 419 19.87 -2.76 9.09
C PRO A 419 21.06 -2.54 8.15
N GLU A 420 21.62 -3.64 7.64
CA GLU A 420 22.73 -3.66 6.69
C GLU A 420 22.31 -3.39 5.23
N VAL A 421 21.01 -3.38 4.93
CA VAL A 421 20.45 -3.06 3.60
C VAL A 421 19.47 -1.89 3.73
N HIS A 422 19.99 -0.74 4.17
CA HIS A 422 19.27 0.53 4.24
C HIS A 422 18.00 0.53 5.11
N LEU A 423 17.87 -0.41 6.06
CA LEU A 423 16.64 -0.65 6.83
C LEU A 423 15.43 -1.04 5.95
N MET A 424 15.68 -1.50 4.73
CA MET A 424 14.64 -2.09 3.88
C MET A 424 14.25 -3.47 4.40
N SER A 425 13.03 -3.88 4.08
CA SER A 425 12.45 -5.15 4.53
C SER A 425 12.68 -6.25 3.51
N ILE A 426 13.01 -7.46 3.97
CA ILE A 426 12.92 -8.67 3.16
C ILE A 426 11.54 -8.79 2.53
N GLN A 427 11.44 -9.14 1.24
CA GLN A 427 10.16 -9.13 0.55
C GLN A 427 9.16 -10.17 1.08
N THR A 428 9.60 -11.42 1.20
CA THR A 428 8.72 -12.54 1.53
C THR A 428 9.45 -13.54 2.43
N ARG A 429 8.75 -14.09 3.41
CA ARG A 429 9.22 -15.19 4.25
C ARG A 429 8.27 -16.38 4.17
N CYS A 430 8.80 -17.58 4.26
CA CYS A 430 8.02 -18.82 4.28
C CYS A 430 7.50 -19.12 5.69
N GLU A 431 6.57 -20.08 5.80
CA GLU A 431 6.00 -20.55 7.08
C GLU A 431 7.04 -21.05 8.08
N ASP A 432 8.17 -21.61 7.62
CA ASP A 432 9.26 -22.04 8.48
C ASP A 432 10.14 -20.88 8.99
N GLY A 433 9.83 -19.65 8.56
CA GLY A 433 10.54 -18.43 8.89
C GLY A 433 11.76 -18.13 8.02
N SER A 434 12.08 -18.98 7.05
CA SER A 434 13.14 -18.73 6.07
C SER A 434 12.76 -17.62 5.09
N VAL A 435 13.76 -17.03 4.43
CA VAL A 435 13.52 -15.98 3.43
C VAL A 435 13.21 -16.62 2.08
N SER A 436 12.03 -16.32 1.53
CA SER A 436 11.59 -16.84 0.24
C SER A 436 12.19 -16.07 -0.95
N ASP A 437 12.32 -16.73 -2.10
CA ASP A 437 12.58 -16.08 -3.40
C ASP A 437 11.27 -15.70 -4.13
N SER A 438 10.10 -16.06 -3.56
CA SER A 438 8.79 -15.70 -4.09
C SER A 438 8.65 -14.18 -4.22
N ILE A 439 8.28 -13.73 -5.42
CA ILE A 439 7.98 -12.33 -5.72
C ILE A 439 6.49 -12.08 -5.40
N PRO A 440 6.14 -11.37 -4.32
CA PRO A 440 4.75 -11.32 -3.86
C PRO A 440 3.86 -10.51 -4.81
N ALA A 441 4.42 -9.49 -5.45
CA ALA A 441 3.78 -8.76 -6.53
C ALA A 441 4.81 -8.18 -7.52
N THR A 442 5.80 -7.44 -7.01
CA THR A 442 6.88 -6.82 -7.79
C THR A 442 8.24 -7.28 -7.27
N ALA A 443 9.21 -7.47 -8.15
CA ALA A 443 10.55 -7.89 -7.73
C ALA A 443 11.39 -6.75 -7.14
N ASP A 444 11.04 -5.51 -7.47
CA ASP A 444 11.67 -4.30 -6.92
C ASP A 444 11.33 -4.14 -5.43
N ALA A 445 12.29 -3.67 -4.64
CA ALA A 445 12.08 -3.37 -3.23
C ALA A 445 11.09 -2.20 -3.05
N ASP A 446 10.54 -2.06 -1.84
CA ASP A 446 9.60 -0.99 -1.51
C ASP A 446 10.23 0.39 -1.75
N PRO A 447 9.64 1.27 -2.56
CA PRO A 447 10.15 2.63 -2.76
C PRO A 447 9.81 3.57 -1.59
N GLY A 448 9.60 3.03 -0.39
CA GLY A 448 9.09 3.74 0.78
C GLY A 448 7.56 3.93 0.77
N TYR A 449 6.83 3.12 0.01
CA TYR A 449 5.38 3.26 -0.13
C TYR A 449 4.64 2.55 1.00
N HIS A 450 4.66 1.21 1.04
CA HIS A 450 3.92 0.43 2.04
C HIS A 450 4.59 0.52 3.43
N THR A 451 5.93 0.65 3.50
CA THR A 451 6.65 0.80 4.78
C THR A 451 6.54 2.24 5.20
N GLY A 452 7.05 3.13 4.34
CA GLY A 452 7.26 4.52 4.68
C GLY A 452 5.95 5.22 4.99
N LEU A 453 5.01 5.26 4.03
CA LEU A 453 3.76 6.01 4.22
C LEU A 453 2.92 5.46 5.39
N SER A 454 2.92 4.14 5.61
CA SER A 454 2.17 3.54 6.72
C SER A 454 2.77 3.87 8.08
N LEU A 455 4.10 3.84 8.19
CA LEU A 455 4.77 4.27 9.42
C LEU A 455 4.67 5.78 9.67
N LEU A 456 4.65 6.60 8.62
CA LEU A 456 4.39 8.05 8.76
C LEU A 456 3.00 8.33 9.33
N ASP A 457 1.98 7.60 8.88
CA ASP A 457 0.61 7.70 9.43
C ASP A 457 0.59 7.33 10.92
N VAL A 458 1.38 6.33 11.33
CA VAL A 458 1.50 5.89 12.74
C VAL A 458 2.22 6.93 13.60
N ILE A 459 3.32 7.50 13.11
CA ILE A 459 4.06 8.58 13.79
C ILE A 459 3.13 9.77 14.04
N ALA A 460 2.38 10.18 13.02
CA ALA A 460 1.41 11.26 13.14
C ALA A 460 0.34 10.94 14.20
N ALA A 461 -0.21 9.72 14.18
CA ALA A 461 -1.20 9.30 15.15
C ALA A 461 -0.66 9.38 16.58
N VAL A 462 0.55 8.90 16.86
CA VAL A 462 1.16 8.94 18.22
C VAL A 462 1.43 10.37 18.68
N ASN A 463 1.95 11.22 17.80
CA ASN A 463 2.29 12.60 18.15
C ASN A 463 1.06 13.45 18.52
N GLU A 464 -0.10 13.17 17.94
CA GLU A 464 -1.37 13.84 18.30
C GLU A 464 -1.89 13.50 19.71
N SER A 465 -1.39 12.44 20.36
CA SER A 465 -1.85 12.01 21.70
C SER A 465 -1.37 12.89 22.86
N VAL A 466 -0.64 13.95 22.54
CA VAL A 466 0.11 14.77 23.50
C VAL A 466 -0.31 16.25 23.44
N GLY A 467 -1.47 16.52 22.81
CA GLY A 467 -2.11 17.83 22.77
C GLY A 467 -3.19 18.02 23.84
#